data_AF-A0AAW6B5U3-F1
#
_entry.id   AF-A0AAW6B5U3-F1
#
_cell.length_a   1.000
_cell.length_b   1.000
_cell.length_c   1.000
_cell.angle_alpha   90.00
_cell.angle_beta   90.00
_cell.angle_gamma   90.00
#
_symmetry.space_group_name_H-M   'P 1'
#
loop_
_entity.id
_entity.type
_entity.pdbx_description
1 polymer ?
#
loop_
_entity_poly.entity_id
_entity_poly.type
_entity_poly.pdbx_seq_one_letter_code
_entity_poly.pdbx_strand_id
1 'polypeptide(L)'
;MRIKRRNRNGVLLVIFALLLLLVIGGLINFIGEKMNPSADAQNNITISKEIELRTGPDDTYPVLKKVTAGDNVEMLSKSDTWYEIKTNDSFVGWVPGWSILGSGQKSPEDQNKEKLKSYSILLNPVTKQDEDVDYKGVHSKSYNLKVAKQLKELLEKDGIKVILTRDNDDISPTKEEITKIAAENSVELLMDIDTTNTSNKDTFGVKIYYGTQQSSIVARSIEKNLSDHYLSKVSSSEKQGNFSQLSDKLPQVKVISANLDKKVDVDLLNNETVNKQYIDSLKEGIEGYLYYLINVDNYNAKRKEQLLNLPQKGLSVPMYYMKQDAYKNISYGLDSKKTIETNGDAIISLAMIAKYIGKDEATVEELASWAGNKYYIKNQGTQPTIVSAFADKYNLKVERVETDKLIENIESAIKDNKPVLVRLKSGVFGDRVTYKVIRGFEDDKFYINDPNDDDVKLTSYNGFTENDLKNNIAQAWVFSK
;
A
#
# COMPACT_ATOMS: atom_id res chain seq x y z
N MET A 1 53.03 -86.82 -44.13
CA MET A 1 52.91 -85.62 -43.27
C MET A 1 52.07 -84.57 -44.02
N ARG A 2 50.86 -84.24 -43.57
CA ARG A 2 50.00 -83.20 -44.19
C ARG A 2 49.70 -82.13 -43.13
N ILE A 3 50.27 -80.94 -43.33
CA ILE A 3 50.07 -79.77 -42.46
C ILE A 3 48.68 -79.19 -42.75
N LYS A 4 47.78 -79.19 -41.76
CA LYS A 4 46.47 -78.51 -41.83
C LYS A 4 46.68 -77.01 -41.64
N ARG A 5 46.43 -76.21 -42.70
CA ARG A 5 46.32 -74.75 -42.61
C ARG A 5 45.13 -74.39 -41.72
N ARG A 6 45.40 -73.69 -40.61
CA ARG A 6 44.38 -73.14 -39.70
C ARG A 6 43.71 -71.93 -40.38
N ASN A 7 42.40 -72.03 -40.60
CA ASN A 7 41.61 -71.07 -41.36
C ASN A 7 41.49 -69.73 -40.61
N ARG A 8 42.17 -68.68 -41.08
CA ARG A 8 42.18 -67.32 -40.50
C ARG A 8 40.82 -66.60 -40.60
N ASN A 9 39.88 -67.12 -41.37
CA ASN A 9 38.60 -66.46 -41.66
C ASN A 9 37.62 -66.51 -40.47
N GLY A 10 37.75 -67.49 -39.56
CA GLY A 10 36.86 -67.60 -38.39
C GLY A 10 37.07 -66.48 -37.37
N VAL A 11 38.32 -66.02 -37.18
CA VAL A 11 38.62 -64.93 -36.23
C VAL A 11 38.12 -63.59 -36.76
N LEU A 12 38.26 -63.34 -38.07
CA LEU A 12 37.70 -62.13 -38.68
C LEU A 12 36.17 -62.09 -38.60
N LEU A 13 35.48 -63.23 -38.76
CA LEU A 13 34.02 -63.31 -38.62
C LEU A 13 33.55 -62.99 -37.20
N VAL A 14 34.28 -63.46 -36.19
CA VAL A 14 33.94 -63.17 -34.77
C VAL A 14 34.17 -61.69 -34.44
N ILE A 15 35.26 -61.10 -34.93
CA ILE A 15 35.53 -59.66 -34.74
C ILE A 15 34.46 -58.82 -35.46
N PHE A 16 34.07 -59.20 -36.67
CA PHE A 16 33.02 -58.50 -37.41
C PHE A 16 31.66 -58.60 -36.71
N ALA A 17 31.30 -59.77 -36.17
CA ALA A 17 30.07 -59.95 -35.40
C ALA A 17 30.05 -59.11 -34.10
N LEU A 18 31.18 -59.00 -33.40
CA LEU A 18 31.30 -58.18 -32.19
C LEU A 18 31.19 -56.68 -32.49
N LEU A 19 31.78 -56.21 -33.60
CA LEU A 19 31.64 -54.83 -34.04
C LEU A 19 30.19 -54.51 -34.43
N LEU A 20 29.50 -55.45 -35.09
CA LEU A 20 28.09 -55.28 -35.46
C LEU A 20 27.18 -55.21 -34.22
N LEU A 21 27.46 -56.00 -33.19
CA LEU A 21 26.75 -55.93 -31.90
C LEU A 21 27.00 -54.61 -31.17
N LEU A 22 28.21 -54.05 -31.23
CA LEU A 22 28.50 -52.73 -30.66
C LEU A 22 27.78 -51.60 -31.41
N VAL A 23 27.70 -51.68 -32.74
CA VAL A 23 26.95 -50.69 -33.54
C VAL A 23 25.45 -50.81 -33.28
N ILE A 24 24.90 -52.02 -33.18
CA ILE A 24 23.50 -52.24 -32.85
C ILE A 24 23.20 -51.76 -31.41
N GLY A 25 24.07 -52.07 -30.44
CA GLY A 25 23.92 -51.59 -29.06
C GLY A 25 23.99 -50.06 -28.96
N GLY A 26 24.89 -49.43 -29.73
CA GLY A 26 24.98 -47.97 -29.85
C GLY A 26 23.75 -47.36 -30.50
N LEU A 27 23.19 -47.98 -31.55
CA LEU A 27 21.93 -47.55 -32.16
C LEU A 27 20.73 -47.74 -31.23
N ILE A 28 20.67 -48.83 -30.47
CA ILE A 28 19.60 -49.08 -29.49
C ILE A 28 19.68 -48.06 -28.34
N ASN A 29 20.87 -47.70 -27.85
CA ASN A 29 21.02 -46.63 -26.87
C ASN A 29 20.69 -45.24 -27.45
N PHE A 30 21.13 -44.95 -28.68
CA PHE A 30 20.83 -43.66 -29.34
C PHE A 30 19.34 -43.49 -29.66
N ILE A 31 18.66 -44.57 -30.06
CA ILE A 31 17.21 -44.60 -30.26
C ILE A 31 16.49 -44.60 -28.90
N GLY A 32 17.01 -45.29 -27.88
CA GLY A 32 16.46 -45.32 -26.53
C GLY A 32 16.50 -43.97 -25.81
N GLU A 33 17.55 -43.18 -26.01
CA GLU A 33 17.64 -41.80 -25.49
C GLU A 33 16.71 -40.83 -26.25
N LYS A 34 16.42 -41.06 -27.54
CA LYS A 34 15.47 -40.25 -28.32
C LYS A 34 14.02 -40.74 -28.28
N MET A 35 13.78 -41.97 -27.82
CA MET A 35 12.47 -42.61 -27.73
C MET A 35 12.25 -43.13 -26.31
N ASN A 36 12.32 -42.22 -25.33
CA ASN A 36 11.72 -42.43 -24.02
C ASN A 36 10.39 -41.65 -23.93
N PRO A 37 9.31 -42.07 -24.62
CA PRO A 37 8.05 -41.34 -24.63
C PRO A 37 7.20 -41.66 -23.39
N SER A 38 7.75 -41.52 -22.17
CA SER A 38 6.95 -41.76 -20.96
C SER A 38 7.40 -41.01 -19.70
N ALA A 39 7.81 -39.75 -19.84
CA ALA A 39 7.87 -38.79 -18.73
C ALA A 39 7.40 -37.36 -19.11
N ASP A 40 7.45 -36.98 -20.39
CA ASP A 40 7.31 -35.57 -20.83
C ASP A 40 5.89 -35.06 -21.11
N ALA A 41 4.85 -35.90 -21.08
CA ALA A 41 3.50 -35.40 -21.31
C ALA A 41 3.01 -34.44 -20.21
N GLN A 42 3.66 -34.45 -19.04
CA GLN A 42 3.28 -33.66 -17.86
C GLN A 42 4.10 -32.35 -17.71
N ASN A 43 5.21 -32.20 -18.45
CA ASN A 43 6.09 -31.04 -18.40
C ASN A 43 5.87 -30.06 -19.55
N ASN A 44 5.10 -30.42 -20.58
CA ASN A 44 4.75 -29.48 -21.64
C ASN A 44 3.62 -28.56 -21.15
N ILE A 45 3.92 -27.27 -21.03
CA ILE A 45 3.02 -26.24 -20.51
C ILE A 45 2.81 -25.14 -21.56
N THR A 46 1.63 -24.52 -21.53
CA THR A 46 1.27 -23.47 -22.49
C THR A 46 1.36 -22.09 -21.85
N ILE A 47 1.96 -21.14 -22.55
CA ILE A 47 2.01 -19.74 -22.11
C ILE A 47 0.64 -19.08 -22.32
N SER A 48 0.10 -18.43 -21.30
CA SER A 48 -1.23 -17.80 -21.31
C SER A 48 -1.23 -16.34 -21.76
N LYS A 49 -0.11 -15.62 -21.60
CA LYS A 49 0.06 -14.20 -21.94
C LYS A 49 1.50 -13.96 -22.41
N GLU A 50 1.72 -13.03 -23.34
CA GLU A 50 3.08 -12.63 -23.74
C GLU A 50 3.89 -12.23 -22.49
N ILE A 51 5.09 -12.78 -22.36
CA ILE A 51 5.93 -12.59 -21.18
C ILE A 51 7.42 -12.58 -21.52
N GLU A 52 8.22 -11.95 -20.66
CA GLU A 52 9.67 -11.91 -20.75
C GLU A 52 10.29 -13.17 -20.12
N LEU A 53 11.08 -13.91 -20.91
CA LEU A 53 11.95 -14.98 -20.44
C LEU A 53 13.20 -14.34 -19.82
N ARG A 54 13.48 -14.63 -18.56
CA ARG A 54 14.58 -14.02 -17.80
C ARG A 54 15.67 -15.02 -17.45
N THR A 55 16.87 -14.53 -17.12
CA THR A 55 17.98 -15.40 -16.73
C THR A 55 17.84 -15.96 -15.30
N GLY A 56 16.86 -15.52 -14.51
CA GLY A 56 16.65 -15.97 -13.13
C GLY A 56 15.24 -15.67 -12.60
N PRO A 57 14.87 -16.21 -11.42
CA PRO A 57 13.50 -16.26 -10.90
C PRO A 57 13.06 -14.97 -10.17
N ASP A 58 13.30 -13.80 -10.76
CA ASP A 58 12.71 -12.53 -10.34
C ASP A 58 12.80 -11.46 -11.43
N ASP A 59 12.11 -10.33 -11.21
CA ASP A 59 12.03 -9.21 -12.16
C ASP A 59 13.33 -8.40 -12.27
N THR A 60 14.34 -8.64 -11.42
CA THR A 60 15.65 -7.97 -11.45
C THR A 60 16.63 -8.65 -12.40
N TYR A 61 16.40 -9.92 -12.73
CA TYR A 61 17.25 -10.66 -13.69
C TYR A 61 17.06 -10.15 -15.12
N PRO A 62 18.16 -10.06 -15.91
CA PRO A 62 18.11 -9.68 -17.32
C PRO A 62 17.11 -10.49 -18.16
N VAL A 63 16.46 -9.80 -19.10
CA VAL A 63 15.56 -10.41 -20.08
C VAL A 63 16.38 -11.02 -21.22
N LEU A 64 16.13 -12.30 -21.52
CA LEU A 64 16.69 -13.02 -22.66
C LEU A 64 15.90 -12.71 -23.94
N LYS A 65 14.59 -12.88 -23.87
CA LYS A 65 13.65 -12.67 -24.98
C LYS A 65 12.22 -12.58 -24.47
N LYS A 66 11.27 -12.34 -25.38
CA LYS A 66 9.85 -12.54 -25.12
C LYS A 66 9.38 -13.91 -25.61
N VAL A 67 8.38 -14.45 -24.93
CA VAL A 67 7.66 -15.68 -25.27
C VAL A 67 6.19 -15.31 -25.47
N THR A 68 5.56 -15.87 -26.50
CA THR A 68 4.24 -15.45 -26.95
C THR A 68 3.14 -16.30 -26.30
N ALA A 69 1.96 -15.71 -26.10
CA ALA A 69 0.79 -16.46 -25.67
C ALA A 69 0.46 -17.59 -26.67
N GLY A 70 0.19 -18.79 -26.15
CA GLY A 70 -0.06 -20.00 -26.94
C GLY A 70 1.18 -20.85 -27.20
N ASP A 71 2.38 -20.36 -26.89
CA ASP A 71 3.61 -21.16 -27.02
C ASP A 71 3.57 -22.36 -26.06
N ASN A 72 3.87 -23.54 -26.59
CA ASN A 72 4.12 -24.74 -25.79
C ASN A 72 5.61 -24.81 -25.46
N VAL A 73 5.93 -24.92 -24.17
CA VAL A 73 7.29 -24.92 -23.64
C VAL A 73 7.47 -26.07 -22.65
N GLU A 74 8.70 -26.56 -22.56
CA GLU A 74 9.06 -27.63 -21.63
C GLU A 74 9.41 -27.03 -20.27
N MET A 75 8.65 -27.35 -19.22
CA MET A 75 8.98 -26.99 -17.85
C MET A 75 10.15 -27.84 -17.35
N LEU A 76 11.24 -27.18 -16.95
CA LEU A 76 12.43 -27.82 -16.40
C LEU A 76 12.40 -27.87 -14.87
N SER A 77 12.05 -26.75 -14.23
CA SER A 77 12.04 -26.62 -12.78
C SER A 77 11.11 -25.51 -12.28
N LYS A 78 10.93 -25.42 -10.97
CA LYS A 78 10.11 -24.41 -10.30
C LYS A 78 10.82 -23.89 -9.05
N SER A 79 10.78 -22.58 -8.85
CA SER A 79 11.27 -21.88 -7.66
C SER A 79 10.23 -20.86 -7.21
N ASP A 80 9.63 -21.07 -6.05
CA ASP A 80 8.50 -20.28 -5.54
C ASP A 80 7.36 -20.11 -6.56
N THR A 81 7.25 -18.90 -7.14
CA THR A 81 6.24 -18.52 -8.13
C THR A 81 6.78 -18.52 -9.55
N TRP A 82 8.05 -18.86 -9.76
CA TRP A 82 8.71 -18.84 -11.07
C TRP A 82 8.95 -20.25 -11.60
N TYR A 83 8.88 -20.36 -12.92
CA TYR A 83 9.04 -21.61 -13.66
C TYR A 83 10.21 -21.46 -14.60
N GLU A 84 11.18 -22.36 -14.49
CA GLU A 84 12.23 -22.51 -15.47
C GLU A 84 11.68 -23.30 -16.64
N ILE A 85 11.75 -22.74 -17.82
CA ILE A 85 11.22 -23.31 -19.05
C ILE A 85 12.30 -23.39 -20.11
N LYS A 86 12.11 -24.32 -21.03
CA LYS A 86 12.85 -24.44 -22.27
C LYS A 86 11.91 -24.21 -23.44
N THR A 87 12.25 -23.21 -24.25
CA THR A 87 11.47 -22.88 -25.45
C THR A 87 11.79 -23.83 -26.61
N ASN A 88 10.94 -23.84 -27.65
CA ASN A 88 11.14 -24.68 -28.84
C ASN A 88 12.45 -24.36 -29.59
N ASP A 89 12.93 -23.11 -29.51
CA ASP A 89 14.23 -22.67 -30.02
C ASP A 89 15.38 -22.89 -29.02
N SER A 90 15.17 -23.74 -28.01
CA SER A 90 16.17 -24.22 -27.04
C SER A 90 16.74 -23.16 -26.09
N PHE A 91 16.08 -22.00 -25.91
CA PHE A 91 16.44 -21.08 -24.82
C PHE A 91 15.92 -21.62 -23.50
N VAL A 92 16.77 -21.55 -22.47
CA VAL A 92 16.41 -21.89 -21.09
C VAL A 92 16.39 -20.62 -20.26
N GLY A 93 15.30 -20.40 -19.53
CA GLY A 93 15.15 -19.25 -18.64
C GLY A 93 13.88 -19.34 -17.82
N TRP A 94 13.59 -18.26 -17.09
CA TRP A 94 12.54 -18.21 -16.09
C TRP A 94 11.39 -17.32 -16.54
N VAL A 95 10.17 -17.79 -16.32
CA VAL A 95 8.92 -17.03 -16.48
C VAL A 95 8.11 -17.09 -15.19
N PRO A 96 7.34 -16.04 -14.88
CA PRO A 96 6.48 -16.06 -13.71
C PRO A 96 5.31 -17.02 -13.94
N GLY A 97 4.91 -17.76 -12.92
CA GLY A 97 3.93 -18.82 -13.05
C GLY A 97 2.53 -18.34 -13.45
N TRP A 98 2.17 -17.08 -13.18
CA TRP A 98 0.93 -16.50 -13.69
C TRP A 98 0.86 -16.41 -15.21
N SER A 99 2.01 -16.47 -15.90
CA SER A 99 2.08 -16.51 -17.36
C SER A 99 1.85 -17.91 -17.95
N ILE A 100 1.62 -18.92 -17.10
CA ILE A 100 1.39 -20.31 -17.52
C ILE A 100 -0.09 -20.64 -17.39
N LEU A 101 -0.67 -21.20 -18.45
CA LEU A 101 -2.06 -21.63 -18.49
C LEU A 101 -2.29 -22.76 -17.46
N GLY A 102 -3.30 -22.59 -16.60
CA GLY A 102 -3.66 -23.59 -15.59
C GLY A 102 -2.77 -23.60 -14.34
N SER A 103 -1.83 -22.66 -14.18
CA SER A 103 -0.99 -22.55 -12.97
C SER A 103 -1.77 -22.17 -11.70
N GLY A 104 -2.98 -21.63 -11.86
CA GLY A 104 -3.78 -21.08 -10.77
C GLY A 104 -3.24 -19.77 -10.18
N GLN A 105 -2.14 -19.24 -10.72
CA GLN A 105 -1.52 -18.00 -10.26
C GLN A 105 -2.08 -16.81 -11.03
N LYS A 106 -2.47 -15.75 -10.32
CA LYS A 106 -2.98 -14.51 -10.91
C LYS A 106 -1.83 -13.56 -11.20
N SER A 107 -1.89 -12.85 -12.32
CA SER A 107 -0.92 -11.81 -12.63
C SER A 107 -1.01 -10.66 -11.61
N PRO A 108 0.05 -9.85 -11.42
CA PRO A 108 -0.02 -8.65 -10.58
C PRO A 108 -1.16 -7.71 -11.00
N GLU A 109 -1.43 -7.62 -12.31
CA GLU A 109 -2.54 -6.84 -12.86
C GLU A 109 -3.89 -7.37 -12.38
N ASP A 110 -4.11 -8.69 -12.46
CA ASP A 110 -5.36 -9.32 -12.03
C ASP A 110 -5.55 -9.24 -10.52
N GLN A 111 -4.46 -9.41 -9.75
CA GLN A 111 -4.49 -9.23 -8.29
C GLN A 111 -4.86 -7.80 -7.92
N ASN A 112 -4.33 -6.81 -8.63
CA ASN A 112 -4.66 -5.41 -8.41
C ASN A 112 -6.13 -5.11 -8.79
N LYS A 113 -6.64 -5.68 -9.89
CA LYS A 113 -8.06 -5.58 -10.27
C LYS A 113 -8.99 -6.15 -9.20
N GLU A 114 -8.62 -7.26 -8.56
CA GLU A 114 -9.41 -7.80 -7.45
C GLU A 114 -9.43 -6.88 -6.23
N LYS A 115 -8.33 -6.18 -5.96
CA LYS A 115 -8.26 -5.18 -4.88
C LYS A 115 -9.12 -3.96 -5.17
N LEU A 116 -9.40 -3.60 -6.42
CA LEU A 116 -10.33 -2.51 -6.74
C LEU A 116 -11.71 -2.70 -6.09
N LYS A 117 -12.12 -3.95 -5.85
CA LYS A 117 -13.41 -4.29 -5.22
C LYS A 117 -13.54 -3.85 -3.76
N SER A 118 -12.43 -3.56 -3.08
CA SER A 118 -12.49 -3.02 -1.71
C SER A 118 -12.69 -1.51 -1.68
N TYR A 119 -12.51 -0.81 -2.80
CA TYR A 119 -12.59 0.64 -2.86
C TYR A 119 -14.01 1.10 -3.16
N SER A 120 -14.39 2.22 -2.55
CA SER A 120 -15.65 2.91 -2.71
C SER A 120 -15.43 4.35 -3.12
N ILE A 121 -16.06 4.80 -4.19
CA ILE A 121 -16.00 6.21 -4.60
C ILE A 121 -17.37 6.89 -4.48
N LEU A 122 -17.35 8.17 -4.16
CA LEU A 122 -18.54 9.02 -4.11
C LEU A 122 -18.51 9.97 -5.30
N LEU A 123 -19.51 9.88 -6.17
CA LEU A 123 -19.73 10.84 -7.25
C LEU A 123 -20.84 11.80 -6.83
N ASN A 124 -20.53 13.09 -6.87
CA ASN A 124 -21.46 14.17 -6.59
C ASN A 124 -21.77 14.95 -7.86
N PRO A 125 -22.81 14.56 -8.63
CA PRO A 125 -23.28 15.38 -9.73
C PRO A 125 -23.91 16.68 -9.19
N VAL A 126 -23.24 17.80 -9.40
CA VAL A 126 -23.58 19.09 -8.78
C VAL A 126 -24.92 19.63 -9.30
N THR A 127 -25.67 20.29 -8.42
CA THR A 127 -26.91 21.06 -8.69
C THR A 127 -26.70 22.53 -8.31
N LYS A 128 -27.42 23.45 -8.95
CA LYS A 128 -27.36 24.90 -8.67
C LYS A 128 -28.78 25.43 -8.53
N GLN A 129 -29.01 26.47 -7.71
CA GLN A 129 -30.36 27.04 -7.53
C GLN A 129 -30.82 27.83 -8.76
N ASP A 130 -29.92 28.60 -9.37
CA ASP A 130 -30.13 29.28 -10.65
C ASP A 130 -29.45 28.46 -11.75
N GLU A 131 -30.22 27.60 -12.43
CA GLU A 131 -29.65 26.64 -13.37
C GLU A 131 -29.49 27.22 -14.77
N ASP A 132 -28.23 27.24 -15.18
CA ASP A 132 -27.83 27.46 -16.55
C ASP A 132 -28.38 26.38 -17.49
N VAL A 133 -28.95 26.82 -18.61
CA VAL A 133 -29.33 25.97 -19.74
C VAL A 133 -28.41 26.22 -20.92
N ASP A 134 -28.12 25.16 -21.67
CA ASP A 134 -27.43 25.30 -22.94
C ASP A 134 -28.35 25.83 -24.06
N TYR A 135 -27.79 25.99 -25.26
CA TYR A 135 -28.53 26.46 -26.44
C TYR A 135 -29.62 25.48 -26.94
N LYS A 136 -29.65 24.24 -26.42
CA LYS A 136 -30.67 23.21 -26.69
C LYS A 136 -31.73 23.15 -25.57
N GLY A 137 -31.61 23.96 -24.52
CA GLY A 137 -32.52 23.98 -23.38
C GLY A 137 -32.25 22.89 -22.34
N VAL A 138 -31.06 22.28 -22.33
CA VAL A 138 -30.68 21.25 -21.35
C VAL A 138 -29.98 21.88 -20.15
N HIS A 139 -30.43 21.54 -18.95
CA HIS A 139 -29.88 22.05 -17.70
C HIS A 139 -28.54 21.39 -17.33
N SER A 140 -27.67 22.18 -16.67
CA SER A 140 -26.39 21.73 -16.10
C SER A 140 -26.51 20.47 -15.23
N LYS A 141 -27.51 20.38 -14.35
CA LYS A 141 -27.73 19.20 -13.48
C LYS A 141 -27.93 17.91 -14.26
N SER A 142 -28.59 17.98 -15.42
CA SER A 142 -28.91 16.81 -16.22
C SER A 142 -27.65 16.27 -16.90
N TYR A 143 -26.75 17.15 -17.36
CA TYR A 143 -25.42 16.75 -17.83
C TYR A 143 -24.59 16.13 -16.71
N ASN A 144 -24.53 16.78 -15.55
CA ASN A 144 -23.78 16.30 -14.40
C ASN A 144 -24.23 14.89 -13.98
N LEU A 145 -25.56 14.67 -13.88
CA LEU A 145 -26.12 13.38 -13.53
C LEU A 145 -25.87 12.31 -14.60
N LYS A 146 -26.00 12.66 -15.88
CA LYS A 146 -25.73 11.75 -17.00
C LYS A 146 -24.29 11.23 -16.94
N VAL A 147 -23.31 12.14 -16.83
CA VAL A 147 -21.88 11.80 -16.71
C VAL A 147 -21.65 10.90 -15.49
N ALA A 148 -22.22 11.26 -14.33
CA ALA A 148 -22.05 10.47 -13.11
C ALA A 148 -22.61 9.05 -13.24
N LYS A 149 -23.78 8.87 -13.88
CA LYS A 149 -24.38 7.55 -14.10
C LYS A 149 -23.56 6.69 -15.06
N GLN A 150 -23.06 7.27 -16.16
CA GLN A 150 -22.22 6.55 -17.12
C GLN A 150 -20.88 6.13 -16.48
N LEU A 151 -20.25 7.02 -15.72
CA LEU A 151 -19.01 6.73 -15.01
C LEU A 151 -19.20 5.65 -13.95
N LYS A 152 -20.31 5.73 -13.19
CA LYS A 152 -20.72 4.69 -12.23
C LYS A 152 -20.80 3.31 -12.89
N GLU A 153 -21.52 3.22 -14.01
CA GLU A 153 -21.69 1.94 -14.72
C GLU A 153 -20.34 1.31 -15.11
N LEU A 154 -19.39 2.12 -15.59
CA LEU A 154 -18.08 1.61 -16.01
C LEU A 154 -17.19 1.19 -14.83
N LEU A 155 -17.18 1.96 -13.75
CA LEU A 155 -16.39 1.62 -12.57
C LEU A 155 -16.95 0.39 -11.82
N GLU A 156 -18.28 0.23 -11.81
CA GLU A 156 -18.93 -0.95 -11.21
C GLU A 156 -18.68 -2.23 -12.02
N LYS A 157 -18.50 -2.13 -13.34
CA LYS A 157 -18.06 -3.28 -14.18
C LYS A 157 -16.68 -3.79 -13.75
N ASP A 158 -15.82 -2.91 -13.26
CA ASP A 158 -14.50 -3.24 -12.74
C ASP A 158 -14.53 -3.59 -11.24
N GLY A 159 -15.74 -3.62 -10.65
CA GLY A 159 -16.00 -4.06 -9.29
C GLY A 159 -15.86 -2.98 -8.22
N ILE A 160 -15.56 -1.74 -8.60
CA ILE A 160 -15.45 -0.60 -7.67
C ILE A 160 -16.86 -0.23 -7.19
N LYS A 161 -17.04 -0.06 -5.88
CA LYS A 161 -18.33 0.39 -5.34
C LYS A 161 -18.50 1.88 -5.64
N VAL A 162 -19.57 2.26 -6.35
CA VAL A 162 -19.82 3.67 -6.67
C VAL A 162 -21.11 4.16 -6.04
N ILE A 163 -21.04 5.24 -5.28
CA ILE A 163 -22.18 5.88 -4.63
C ILE A 163 -22.44 7.20 -5.35
N LEU A 164 -23.71 7.49 -5.66
CA LEU A 164 -24.13 8.80 -6.13
C LEU A 164 -24.76 9.57 -4.95
N THR A 165 -24.50 10.87 -4.85
CA THR A 165 -25.18 11.73 -3.86
C THR A 165 -26.66 11.97 -4.21
N ARG A 166 -27.02 11.81 -5.49
CA ARG A 166 -28.39 11.85 -6.02
C ARG A 166 -28.53 10.97 -7.25
N ASP A 167 -29.73 10.46 -7.50
CA ASP A 167 -30.05 9.57 -8.63
C ASP A 167 -31.03 10.17 -9.64
N ASN A 168 -31.58 11.36 -9.35
CA ASN A 168 -32.50 12.10 -10.20
C ASN A 168 -32.24 13.63 -10.10
N ASP A 169 -32.97 14.40 -10.91
CA ASP A 169 -32.79 15.85 -11.06
C ASP A 169 -33.65 16.70 -10.10
N ASP A 170 -34.46 16.07 -9.25
CA ASP A 170 -35.31 16.71 -8.25
C ASP A 170 -34.61 16.81 -6.88
N ILE A 171 -33.51 16.09 -6.70
CA ILE A 171 -32.73 16.06 -5.46
C ILE A 171 -31.52 16.99 -5.57
N SER A 172 -31.34 17.87 -4.58
CA SER A 172 -30.17 18.74 -4.45
C SER A 172 -29.50 18.51 -3.09
N PRO A 173 -28.52 17.61 -2.99
CA PRO A 173 -27.89 17.24 -1.73
C PRO A 173 -27.19 18.43 -1.06
N THR A 174 -27.44 18.61 0.22
CA THR A 174 -26.72 19.57 1.06
C THR A 174 -25.30 19.07 1.33
N LYS A 175 -24.42 19.99 1.71
CA LYS A 175 -23.06 19.67 2.15
C LYS A 175 -23.04 18.65 3.31
N GLU A 176 -23.97 18.78 4.24
CA GLU A 176 -24.06 17.90 5.42
C GLU A 176 -24.44 16.47 5.01
N GLU A 177 -25.38 16.31 4.07
CA GLU A 177 -25.75 15.02 3.51
C GLU A 177 -24.60 14.37 2.74
N ILE A 178 -23.89 15.13 1.90
CA ILE A 178 -22.71 14.63 1.17
C ILE A 178 -21.64 14.12 2.17
N THR A 179 -21.38 14.90 3.21
CA THR A 179 -20.40 14.55 4.26
C THR A 179 -20.82 13.27 5.00
N LYS A 180 -22.12 13.16 5.33
CA LYS A 180 -22.68 12.00 6.00
C LYS A 180 -22.56 10.74 5.13
N ILE A 181 -22.94 10.82 3.86
CA ILE A 181 -22.84 9.71 2.90
C ILE A 181 -21.38 9.24 2.78
N ALA A 182 -20.44 10.17 2.65
CA ALA A 182 -19.01 9.87 2.56
C ALA A 182 -18.51 9.13 3.82
N ALA A 183 -18.88 9.61 5.01
CA ALA A 183 -18.49 9.02 6.28
C ALA A 183 -19.10 7.62 6.51
N GLU A 184 -20.38 7.43 6.16
CA GLU A 184 -21.08 6.15 6.33
C GLU A 184 -20.58 5.05 5.38
N ASN A 185 -19.98 5.43 4.24
CA ASN A 185 -19.54 4.50 3.21
C ASN A 185 -18.03 4.30 3.13
N SER A 186 -17.23 5.01 3.94
CA SER A 186 -15.76 4.91 3.95
C SER A 186 -15.14 5.08 2.56
N VAL A 187 -15.56 6.11 1.82
CA VAL A 187 -15.11 6.34 0.44
C VAL A 187 -13.69 6.90 0.38
N GLU A 188 -12.94 6.52 -0.66
CA GLU A 188 -11.55 6.94 -0.88
C GLU A 188 -11.41 8.18 -1.77
N LEU A 189 -12.49 8.55 -2.44
CA LEU A 189 -12.56 9.70 -3.33
C LEU A 189 -13.98 10.31 -3.31
N LEU A 190 -14.05 11.63 -3.13
CA LEU A 190 -15.20 12.43 -3.56
C LEU A 190 -14.87 13.13 -4.88
N MET A 191 -15.68 12.90 -5.91
CA MET A 191 -15.61 13.64 -7.18
C MET A 191 -16.88 14.46 -7.40
N ASP A 192 -16.73 15.78 -7.39
CA ASP A 192 -17.76 16.68 -7.89
C ASP A 192 -17.73 16.69 -9.42
N ILE A 193 -18.88 16.43 -10.04
CA ILE A 193 -19.07 16.51 -11.49
C ILE A 193 -19.94 17.74 -11.74
N ASP A 194 -19.37 18.73 -12.42
CA ASP A 194 -20.03 19.99 -12.70
C ASP A 194 -19.83 20.43 -14.16
N THR A 195 -20.62 21.40 -14.59
CA THR A 195 -20.41 22.19 -15.80
C THR A 195 -20.40 23.67 -15.44
N THR A 196 -19.81 24.48 -16.30
CA THR A 196 -19.85 25.94 -16.16
C THR A 196 -20.67 26.56 -17.29
N ASN A 197 -21.11 27.79 -17.12
CA ASN A 197 -21.77 28.57 -18.16
C ASN A 197 -21.20 29.99 -18.10
N THR A 198 -20.19 30.27 -18.93
CA THR A 198 -19.54 31.58 -18.92
C THR A 198 -19.21 32.05 -20.32
N SER A 199 -19.48 33.33 -20.57
CA SER A 199 -19.18 34.00 -21.84
C SER A 199 -17.69 34.20 -22.07
N ASN A 200 -16.82 33.94 -21.08
CA ASN A 200 -15.36 34.01 -21.24
C ASN A 200 -14.92 33.10 -22.40
N LYS A 201 -14.19 33.68 -23.36
CA LYS A 201 -13.76 33.00 -24.59
C LYS A 201 -12.70 31.93 -24.35
N ASP A 202 -11.91 32.08 -23.29
CA ASP A 202 -10.80 31.15 -22.99
C ASP A 202 -11.24 29.95 -22.13
N THR A 203 -12.47 29.97 -21.63
CA THR A 203 -13.06 28.91 -20.82
C THR A 203 -13.82 27.94 -21.72
N PHE A 204 -13.14 26.88 -22.18
CA PHE A 204 -13.74 25.75 -22.89
C PHE A 204 -12.95 24.47 -22.61
N GLY A 205 -13.59 23.31 -22.79
CA GLY A 205 -13.05 22.00 -22.47
C GLY A 205 -13.09 21.68 -20.97
N VAL A 206 -12.22 20.76 -20.56
CA VAL A 206 -12.23 20.19 -19.21
C VAL A 206 -11.26 20.92 -18.30
N LYS A 207 -11.69 21.16 -17.05
CA LYS A 207 -10.87 21.72 -15.98
C LYS A 207 -11.06 20.91 -14.71
N ILE A 208 -9.96 20.60 -14.03
CA ILE A 208 -9.98 19.85 -12.78
C ILE A 208 -9.46 20.74 -11.65
N TYR A 209 -10.21 20.80 -10.57
CA TYR A 209 -9.81 21.46 -9.33
C TYR A 209 -9.57 20.42 -8.24
N TYR A 210 -8.68 20.72 -7.30
CA TYR A 210 -8.39 19.86 -6.14
C TYR A 210 -8.14 20.64 -4.86
N GLY A 211 -8.47 20.05 -3.70
CA GLY A 211 -8.41 20.74 -2.40
C GLY A 211 -7.05 20.65 -1.69
N THR A 212 -6.53 19.43 -1.56
CA THR A 212 -5.32 19.15 -0.75
C THR A 212 -4.16 18.63 -1.60
N GLN A 213 -2.98 18.52 -0.99
CA GLN A 213 -1.85 17.87 -1.65
C GLN A 213 -2.17 16.41 -2.00
N GLN A 214 -2.93 15.71 -1.16
CA GLN A 214 -3.33 14.34 -1.44
C GLN A 214 -4.33 14.26 -2.60
N SER A 215 -5.29 15.19 -2.68
CA SER A 215 -6.18 15.32 -3.84
C SER A 215 -5.44 15.59 -5.16
N SER A 216 -4.24 16.18 -5.12
CA SER A 216 -3.49 16.48 -6.35
C SER A 216 -3.07 15.21 -7.11
N ILE A 217 -2.93 14.07 -6.42
CA ILE A 217 -2.54 12.80 -7.03
C ILE A 217 -3.65 12.31 -7.96
N VAL A 218 -4.88 12.23 -7.46
CA VAL A 218 -6.05 11.83 -8.25
C VAL A 218 -6.36 12.86 -9.34
N ALA A 219 -6.24 14.16 -9.04
CA ALA A 219 -6.49 15.21 -10.03
C ALA A 219 -5.55 15.11 -11.24
N ARG A 220 -4.25 14.88 -11.00
CA ARG A 220 -3.25 14.69 -12.06
C ARG A 220 -3.44 13.38 -12.81
N SER A 221 -3.86 12.32 -12.12
CA SER A 221 -4.20 11.04 -12.75
C SER A 221 -5.34 11.23 -13.76
N ILE A 222 -6.41 11.92 -13.36
CA ILE A 222 -7.54 12.24 -14.23
C ILE A 222 -7.13 13.19 -15.37
N GLU A 223 -6.38 14.24 -15.07
CA GLU A 223 -5.85 15.20 -16.06
C GLU A 223 -5.05 14.49 -17.15
N LYS A 224 -4.14 13.60 -16.75
CA LYS A 224 -3.28 12.87 -17.69
C LYS A 224 -4.11 12.00 -18.64
N ASN A 225 -5.00 11.17 -18.11
CA ASN A 225 -5.80 10.27 -18.94
C ASN A 225 -6.73 11.03 -19.89
N LEU A 226 -7.34 12.13 -19.42
CA LEU A 226 -8.10 13.01 -20.30
C LEU A 226 -7.22 13.66 -21.37
N SER A 227 -6.03 14.15 -21.01
CA SER A 227 -5.13 14.81 -21.97
C SER A 227 -4.63 13.85 -23.06
N ASP A 228 -4.46 12.58 -22.71
CA ASP A 228 -3.96 11.55 -23.63
C ASP A 228 -5.07 11.01 -24.55
N HIS A 229 -6.32 10.93 -24.08
CA HIS A 229 -7.38 10.16 -24.74
C HIS A 229 -8.65 10.95 -25.10
N TYR A 230 -8.87 12.13 -24.53
CA TYR A 230 -10.07 12.94 -24.78
C TYR A 230 -9.85 14.01 -25.85
N LEU A 231 -10.82 14.16 -26.75
CA LEU A 231 -10.71 15.06 -27.91
C LEU A 231 -10.69 16.55 -27.54
N SER A 232 -11.40 16.97 -26.49
CA SER A 232 -11.47 18.39 -26.12
C SER A 232 -10.23 18.84 -25.36
N LYS A 233 -10.04 20.16 -25.28
CA LYS A 233 -8.98 20.76 -24.46
C LYS A 233 -9.09 20.31 -23.01
N VAL A 234 -7.97 19.93 -22.41
CA VAL A 234 -7.84 19.65 -20.98
C VAL A 234 -6.86 20.66 -20.42
N SER A 235 -7.31 21.45 -19.45
CA SER A 235 -6.46 22.43 -18.78
C SER A 235 -5.77 21.80 -17.57
N SER A 236 -4.56 22.28 -17.25
CA SER A 236 -3.84 21.80 -16.07
C SER A 236 -4.66 21.92 -14.79
N SER A 237 -4.59 20.87 -13.98
CA SER A 237 -5.29 20.80 -12.70
C SER A 237 -4.81 21.90 -11.75
N GLU A 238 -5.73 22.43 -10.96
CA GLU A 238 -5.48 23.63 -10.16
C GLU A 238 -5.96 23.44 -8.72
N LYS A 239 -5.12 23.87 -7.77
CA LYS A 239 -5.50 23.88 -6.36
C LYS A 239 -6.52 24.98 -6.11
N GLN A 240 -7.64 24.63 -5.48
CA GLN A 240 -8.64 25.61 -5.04
C GLN A 240 -8.83 25.51 -3.52
N GLY A 241 -8.87 26.65 -2.82
CA GLY A 241 -9.02 26.66 -1.36
C GLY A 241 -10.43 26.36 -0.85
N ASN A 242 -11.46 26.58 -1.67
CA ASN A 242 -12.86 26.54 -1.26
C ASN A 242 -13.55 25.19 -1.55
N PHE A 243 -12.87 24.06 -1.33
CA PHE A 243 -13.55 22.77 -1.29
C PHE A 243 -14.37 22.71 0.00
N SER A 244 -15.57 23.24 -0.06
CA SER A 244 -16.39 23.45 1.13
C SER A 244 -16.87 22.14 1.71
N GLN A 245 -16.85 21.02 0.99
CA GLN A 245 -17.71 19.88 1.29
C GLN A 245 -17.10 18.82 2.22
N LEU A 246 -15.78 18.72 2.37
CA LEU A 246 -15.15 17.67 3.19
C LEU A 246 -13.88 18.14 3.93
N SER A 247 -13.54 17.43 5.02
CA SER A 247 -12.30 17.63 5.77
C SER A 247 -11.06 17.33 4.93
N ASP A 248 -9.89 17.88 5.31
CA ASP A 248 -8.59 17.69 4.64
C ASP A 248 -8.15 16.21 4.42
N LYS A 249 -8.83 15.24 5.04
CA LYS A 249 -8.46 13.82 5.00
C LYS A 249 -9.05 13.02 3.84
N LEU A 250 -10.18 13.42 3.26
CA LEU A 250 -10.79 12.70 2.14
C LEU A 250 -10.37 13.37 0.83
N PRO A 251 -9.62 12.67 -0.05
CA PRO A 251 -9.33 13.16 -1.39
C PRO A 251 -10.59 13.64 -2.11
N GLN A 252 -10.60 14.92 -2.47
CA GLN A 252 -11.69 15.56 -3.20
C GLN A 252 -11.18 16.27 -4.46
N VAL A 253 -11.89 16.05 -5.57
CA VAL A 253 -11.69 16.75 -6.85
C VAL A 253 -13.01 17.28 -7.38
N LYS A 254 -12.94 18.36 -8.17
CA LYS A 254 -14.06 18.87 -8.96
C LYS A 254 -13.69 18.89 -10.43
N VAL A 255 -14.48 18.20 -11.24
CA VAL A 255 -14.32 18.14 -12.69
C VAL A 255 -15.37 19.03 -13.32
N ILE A 256 -14.93 20.11 -13.97
CA ILE A 256 -15.76 20.89 -14.89
C ILE A 256 -15.69 20.20 -16.24
N SER A 257 -16.77 19.54 -16.63
CA SER A 257 -16.84 18.69 -17.82
C SER A 257 -16.89 19.50 -19.13
N ALA A 258 -17.49 20.69 -19.08
CA ALA A 258 -17.77 21.55 -20.23
C ALA A 258 -18.17 22.96 -19.80
N ASN A 259 -18.06 23.92 -20.74
CA ASN A 259 -18.74 25.20 -20.68
C ASN A 259 -20.00 25.20 -21.57
N LEU A 260 -21.19 25.28 -20.98
CA LEU A 260 -22.49 25.23 -21.68
C LEU A 260 -22.75 26.45 -22.58
N ASP A 261 -22.06 27.58 -22.36
CA ASP A 261 -22.07 28.74 -23.26
C ASP A 261 -21.40 28.39 -24.61
N LYS A 262 -20.50 27.39 -24.62
CA LYS A 262 -19.73 26.99 -25.80
C LYS A 262 -20.44 25.85 -26.52
N LYS A 263 -20.98 26.17 -27.70
CA LYS A 263 -21.61 25.20 -28.59
C LYS A 263 -20.73 23.96 -28.84
N VAL A 264 -19.42 24.13 -29.00
CA VAL A 264 -18.47 23.02 -29.20
C VAL A 264 -18.47 22.06 -28.01
N ASP A 265 -18.40 22.54 -26.77
CA ASP A 265 -18.39 21.66 -25.59
C ASP A 265 -19.71 20.90 -25.44
N VAL A 266 -20.83 21.58 -25.68
CA VAL A 266 -22.16 20.97 -25.69
C VAL A 266 -22.28 19.89 -26.77
N ASP A 267 -21.75 20.13 -27.97
CA ASP A 267 -21.79 19.16 -29.06
C ASP A 267 -20.88 17.95 -28.79
N LEU A 268 -19.72 18.15 -28.18
CA LEU A 268 -18.82 17.06 -27.78
C LEU A 268 -19.43 16.20 -26.66
N LEU A 269 -20.07 16.80 -25.65
CA LEU A 269 -20.75 16.06 -24.58
C LEU A 269 -21.95 15.24 -25.07
N ASN A 270 -22.59 15.67 -26.16
CA ASN A 270 -23.72 14.95 -26.76
C ASN A 270 -23.32 13.97 -27.86
N ASN A 271 -22.09 14.07 -28.39
CA ASN A 271 -21.57 13.11 -29.34
C ASN A 271 -21.24 11.79 -28.64
N GLU A 272 -21.83 10.69 -29.08
CA GLU A 272 -21.71 9.38 -28.44
C GLU A 272 -20.26 8.90 -28.30
N THR A 273 -19.46 9.01 -29.37
CA THR A 273 -18.07 8.55 -29.38
C THR A 273 -17.19 9.41 -28.48
N VAL A 274 -17.31 10.74 -28.59
CA VAL A 274 -16.50 11.66 -27.80
C VAL A 274 -16.89 11.63 -26.32
N ASN A 275 -18.19 11.53 -26.01
CA ASN A 275 -18.65 11.32 -24.65
C ASN A 275 -18.14 9.99 -24.09
N LYS A 276 -18.15 8.91 -24.87
CA LYS A 276 -17.56 7.65 -24.44
C LYS A 276 -16.06 7.79 -24.11
N GLN A 277 -15.28 8.45 -24.98
CA GLN A 277 -13.87 8.74 -24.71
C GLN A 277 -13.69 9.52 -23.40
N TYR A 278 -14.55 10.51 -23.14
CA TYR A 278 -14.53 11.29 -21.91
C TYR A 278 -14.76 10.41 -20.67
N ILE A 279 -15.82 9.59 -20.67
CA ILE A 279 -16.14 8.73 -19.52
C ILE A 279 -15.07 7.65 -19.32
N ASP A 280 -14.57 7.04 -20.40
CA ASP A 280 -13.49 6.05 -20.33
C ASP A 280 -12.21 6.68 -19.74
N SER A 281 -11.86 7.91 -20.14
CA SER A 281 -10.71 8.64 -19.61
C SER A 281 -10.86 9.01 -18.13
N LEU A 282 -12.08 9.39 -17.69
CA LEU A 282 -12.36 9.63 -16.27
C LEU A 282 -12.20 8.34 -15.45
N LYS A 283 -12.72 7.21 -15.96
CA LYS A 283 -12.60 5.89 -15.34
C LYS A 283 -11.13 5.51 -15.17
N GLU A 284 -10.34 5.57 -16.24
CA GLU A 284 -8.90 5.27 -16.21
C GLU A 284 -8.12 6.19 -15.26
N GLY A 285 -8.51 7.48 -15.21
CA GLY A 285 -7.97 8.44 -14.26
C GLY A 285 -8.21 8.06 -12.80
N ILE A 286 -9.42 7.61 -12.47
CA ILE A 286 -9.78 7.15 -11.13
C ILE A 286 -9.06 5.83 -10.79
N GLU A 287 -9.06 4.87 -11.71
CA GLU A 287 -8.37 3.58 -11.52
C GLU A 287 -6.87 3.75 -11.33
N GLY A 288 -6.23 4.63 -12.11
CA GLY A 288 -4.82 4.96 -11.92
C GLY A 288 -4.51 5.46 -10.51
N TYR A 289 -5.41 6.23 -9.91
CA TYR A 289 -5.30 6.64 -8.52
C TYR A 289 -5.51 5.49 -7.53
N LEU A 290 -6.52 4.64 -7.75
CA LEU A 290 -6.76 3.48 -6.89
C LEU A 290 -5.60 2.47 -6.95
N TYR A 291 -5.00 2.24 -8.12
CA TYR A 291 -3.79 1.43 -8.25
C TYR A 291 -2.59 2.05 -7.53
N TYR A 292 -2.47 3.39 -7.53
CA TYR A 292 -1.47 4.06 -6.70
C TYR A 292 -1.67 3.73 -5.20
N LEU A 293 -2.91 3.76 -4.69
CA LEU A 293 -3.20 3.38 -3.30
C LEU A 293 -2.82 1.91 -3.04
N ILE A 294 -3.23 1.00 -3.91
CA ILE A 294 -2.88 -0.43 -3.82
C ILE A 294 -1.36 -0.63 -3.75
N ASN A 295 -0.59 0.10 -4.57
CA ASN A 295 0.86 -0.01 -4.57
C ASN A 295 1.50 0.51 -3.28
N VAL A 296 0.98 1.60 -2.73
CA VAL A 296 1.41 2.13 -1.42
C VAL A 296 1.13 1.10 -0.32
N ASP A 297 -0.06 0.49 -0.32
CA ASP A 297 -0.44 -0.52 0.67
C ASP A 297 0.43 -1.78 0.56
N ASN A 298 0.70 -2.27 -0.66
CA ASN A 298 1.59 -3.40 -0.89
C ASN A 298 3.01 -3.10 -0.40
N TYR A 299 3.53 -1.90 -0.68
CA TYR A 299 4.84 -1.47 -0.22
C TYR A 299 4.91 -1.44 1.32
N ASN A 300 3.90 -0.86 1.96
CA ASN A 300 3.81 -0.78 3.42
C ASN A 300 3.70 -2.18 4.04
N ALA A 301 2.91 -3.08 3.45
CA ALA A 301 2.77 -4.46 3.92
C ALA A 301 4.10 -5.24 3.82
N LYS A 302 4.81 -5.12 2.69
CA LYS A 302 6.13 -5.75 2.53
C LYS A 302 7.16 -5.18 3.51
N ARG A 303 7.17 -3.86 3.71
CA ARG A 303 8.02 -3.21 4.71
C ARG A 303 7.70 -3.68 6.12
N LYS A 304 6.41 -3.83 6.45
CA LYS A 304 5.95 -4.35 7.74
C LYS A 304 6.48 -5.75 7.99
N GLU A 305 6.30 -6.65 7.04
CA GLU A 305 6.79 -8.03 7.13
C GLU A 305 8.31 -8.07 7.34
N GLN A 306 9.07 -7.28 6.56
CA GLN A 306 10.52 -7.16 6.73
C GLN A 306 10.90 -6.70 8.13
N LEU A 307 10.24 -5.66 8.65
CA LEU A 307 10.50 -5.10 9.97
C LEU A 307 10.12 -6.05 11.12
N LEU A 308 9.04 -6.83 10.97
CA LEU A 308 8.60 -7.82 11.96
C LEU A 308 9.52 -9.04 12.03
N ASN A 309 10.18 -9.38 10.92
CA ASN A 309 11.12 -10.51 10.84
C ASN A 309 12.53 -10.16 11.33
N LEU A 310 12.82 -8.88 11.61
CA LEU A 310 14.10 -8.48 12.20
C LEU A 310 14.16 -8.89 13.67
N PRO A 311 15.34 -9.33 14.16
CA PRO A 311 15.51 -9.57 15.59
C PRO A 311 15.26 -8.28 16.38
N GLN A 312 14.58 -8.41 17.52
CA GLN A 312 14.33 -7.27 18.40
C GLN A 312 15.66 -6.76 18.96
N LYS A 313 15.96 -5.48 18.71
CA LYS A 313 17.20 -4.82 19.15
C LYS A 313 17.10 -4.17 20.53
N GLY A 314 18.14 -4.24 21.35
CA GLY A 314 18.18 -3.67 22.68
C GLY A 314 17.46 -4.48 23.76
N LEU A 315 17.05 -3.79 24.82
CA LEU A 315 16.44 -4.37 26.01
C LEU A 315 15.10 -5.02 25.69
N SER A 316 14.79 -6.12 26.38
CA SER A 316 13.53 -6.86 26.29
C SER A 316 12.37 -6.15 27.00
N VAL A 317 12.23 -4.84 26.78
CA VAL A 317 11.10 -4.05 27.27
C VAL A 317 9.86 -4.48 26.47
N PRO A 318 8.80 -4.97 27.14
CA PRO A 318 7.60 -5.43 26.45
C PRO A 318 6.93 -4.26 25.74
N MET A 319 6.30 -4.56 24.59
CA MET A 319 5.58 -3.57 23.81
C MET A 319 4.09 -3.61 24.16
N TYR A 320 3.54 -2.48 24.61
CA TYR A 320 2.11 -2.29 24.89
C TYR A 320 1.55 -1.17 24.01
N TYR A 321 0.31 -1.32 23.57
CA TYR A 321 -0.34 -0.41 22.61
C TYR A 321 -1.58 0.23 23.23
N MET A 322 -1.73 1.55 23.11
CA MET A 322 -2.91 2.28 23.61
C MET A 322 -4.25 1.75 23.04
N LYS A 323 -4.22 1.18 21.84
CA LYS A 323 -5.39 0.63 21.14
C LYS A 323 -5.72 -0.82 21.50
N GLN A 324 -5.03 -1.44 22.46
CA GLN A 324 -5.28 -2.82 22.88
C GLN A 324 -6.67 -2.99 23.49
N ASP A 325 -7.46 -3.95 23.01
CA ASP A 325 -8.84 -4.16 23.44
C ASP A 325 -9.02 -4.34 24.96
N ALA A 326 -8.03 -4.93 25.62
CA ALA A 326 -8.04 -5.18 27.07
C ALA A 326 -8.22 -3.89 27.90
N TYR A 327 -7.68 -2.76 27.44
CA TYR A 327 -7.64 -1.53 28.25
C TYR A 327 -7.89 -0.23 27.48
N LYS A 328 -8.06 -0.27 26.14
CA LYS A 328 -8.26 0.95 25.32
C LYS A 328 -9.40 1.84 25.80
N ASN A 329 -10.44 1.24 26.41
CA ASN A 329 -11.65 1.92 26.87
C ASN A 329 -11.57 2.39 28.34
N ILE A 330 -10.47 2.14 29.06
CA ILE A 330 -10.30 2.62 30.43
C ILE A 330 -10.26 4.14 30.45
N SER A 331 -11.03 4.75 31.33
CA SER A 331 -11.11 6.21 31.49
C SER A 331 -9.77 6.81 31.89
N TYR A 332 -9.26 7.74 31.10
CA TYR A 332 -8.04 8.50 31.40
C TYR A 332 -7.97 9.81 30.61
N GLY A 333 -7.58 10.88 31.30
CA GLY A 333 -7.40 12.21 30.70
C GLY A 333 -8.71 12.96 30.45
N LEU A 334 -8.55 14.16 29.87
CA LEU A 334 -9.63 15.15 29.74
C LEU A 334 -9.99 15.48 28.28
N ASP A 335 -9.22 14.98 27.32
CA ASP A 335 -9.35 15.30 25.90
C ASP A 335 -9.99 14.15 25.10
N SER A 336 -10.55 14.49 23.94
CA SER A 336 -11.10 13.54 22.97
C SER A 336 -12.06 12.51 23.61
N LYS A 337 -11.78 11.21 23.48
CA LYS A 337 -12.61 10.13 24.04
C LYS A 337 -12.46 9.97 25.56
N LYS A 338 -11.49 10.64 26.18
CA LYS A 338 -11.16 10.53 27.62
C LYS A 338 -10.83 9.10 28.05
N THR A 339 -10.12 8.38 27.18
CA THR A 339 -9.71 6.99 27.39
C THR A 339 -8.22 6.79 27.16
N ILE A 340 -7.69 5.64 27.60
CA ILE A 340 -6.34 5.18 27.30
C ILE A 340 -6.03 5.20 25.80
N GLU A 341 -7.00 4.84 24.94
CA GLU A 341 -6.83 4.88 23.47
C GLU A 341 -6.37 6.26 22.96
N THR A 342 -6.79 7.34 23.61
CA THR A 342 -6.57 8.72 23.11
C THR A 342 -5.55 9.51 23.92
N ASN A 343 -5.37 9.15 25.20
CA ASN A 343 -4.64 9.96 26.19
C ASN A 343 -3.61 9.15 27.00
N GLY A 344 -3.53 7.84 26.82
CA GLY A 344 -2.82 6.92 27.72
C GLY A 344 -1.32 6.73 27.46
N ASP A 345 -0.67 7.50 26.61
CA ASP A 345 0.72 7.26 26.19
C ASP A 345 1.71 7.23 27.36
N ALA A 346 1.55 8.13 28.34
CA ALA A 346 2.33 8.12 29.57
C ALA A 346 2.07 6.88 30.42
N ILE A 347 0.80 6.49 30.58
CA ILE A 347 0.40 5.32 31.37
C ILE A 347 0.95 4.03 30.76
N ILE A 348 0.80 3.87 29.45
CA ILE A 348 1.31 2.70 28.73
C ILE A 348 2.84 2.65 28.78
N SER A 349 3.53 3.77 28.60
CA SER A 349 5.00 3.83 28.70
C SER A 349 5.51 3.47 30.10
N LEU A 350 4.84 3.94 31.15
CA LEU A 350 5.16 3.57 32.52
C LEU A 350 4.90 2.09 32.79
N ALA A 351 3.79 1.51 32.28
CA ALA A 351 3.51 0.09 32.39
C ALA A 351 4.59 -0.79 31.72
N MET A 352 5.10 -0.37 30.55
CA MET A 352 6.22 -1.05 29.88
C MET A 352 7.48 -1.06 30.74
N ILE A 353 7.85 0.09 31.31
CA ILE A 353 9.01 0.22 32.22
C ILE A 353 8.81 -0.63 33.48
N ALA A 354 7.63 -0.56 34.09
CA ALA A 354 7.31 -1.29 35.29
C ALA A 354 7.46 -2.80 35.08
N LYS A 355 6.90 -3.31 33.98
CA LYS A 355 7.00 -4.73 33.63
C LYS A 355 8.46 -5.16 33.41
N TYR A 356 9.25 -4.36 32.70
CA TYR A 356 10.67 -4.66 32.47
C TYR A 356 11.48 -4.70 33.78
N ILE A 357 11.20 -3.80 34.72
CA ILE A 357 11.90 -3.73 36.01
C ILE A 357 11.36 -4.78 37.02
N GLY A 358 10.32 -5.54 36.66
CA GLY A 358 9.75 -6.59 37.50
C GLY A 358 8.77 -6.06 38.56
N LYS A 359 8.04 -5.00 38.24
CA LYS A 359 6.90 -4.47 39.01
C LYS A 359 5.61 -4.91 38.32
N ASP A 360 5.32 -6.22 38.42
CA ASP A 360 4.19 -6.86 37.73
C ASP A 360 2.83 -6.33 38.18
N GLU A 361 2.75 -5.77 39.39
CA GLU A 361 1.55 -5.15 39.97
C GLU A 361 1.16 -3.83 39.29
N ALA A 362 2.06 -3.18 38.56
CA ALA A 362 1.82 -1.90 37.90
C ALA A 362 1.18 -2.08 36.51
N THR A 363 -0.01 -2.68 36.47
CA THR A 363 -0.75 -2.88 35.21
C THR A 363 -1.30 -1.57 34.66
N VAL A 364 -1.75 -1.58 33.39
CA VAL A 364 -2.36 -0.40 32.76
C VAL A 364 -3.57 0.08 33.55
N GLU A 365 -4.42 -0.86 33.98
CA GLU A 365 -5.61 -0.61 34.80
C GLU A 365 -5.23 0.07 36.13
N GLU A 366 -4.26 -0.49 36.84
CA GLU A 366 -3.82 0.02 38.14
C GLU A 366 -3.20 1.41 38.02
N LEU A 367 -2.37 1.64 37.00
CA LEU A 367 -1.74 2.93 36.75
C LEU A 367 -2.77 3.98 36.31
N ALA A 368 -3.71 3.64 35.44
CA ALA A 368 -4.79 4.54 35.02
C ALA A 368 -5.68 4.93 36.20
N SER A 369 -6.06 3.95 37.03
CA SER A 369 -6.87 4.15 38.24
C SER A 369 -6.15 5.06 39.24
N TRP A 370 -4.88 4.77 39.53
CA TRP A 370 -4.08 5.57 40.46
C TRP A 370 -3.83 6.99 39.98
N ALA A 371 -3.49 7.16 38.70
CA ALA A 371 -3.22 8.48 38.15
C ALA A 371 -4.49 9.32 38.04
N GLY A 372 -5.61 8.69 37.66
CA GLY A 372 -6.85 9.37 37.32
C GLY A 372 -6.58 10.55 36.39
N ASN A 373 -7.10 11.72 36.76
CA ASN A 373 -6.79 12.98 36.06
C ASN A 373 -5.78 13.87 36.82
N LYS A 374 -5.20 13.39 37.93
CA LYS A 374 -4.32 14.18 38.81
C LYS A 374 -3.12 14.77 38.08
N TYR A 375 -2.60 14.02 37.11
CA TYR A 375 -1.43 14.40 36.33
C TYR A 375 -1.77 14.87 34.92
N TYR A 376 -3.05 15.03 34.57
CA TYR A 376 -3.48 15.35 33.21
C TYR A 376 -3.96 16.80 33.13
N ILE A 377 -3.46 17.55 32.14
CA ILE A 377 -3.95 18.91 31.85
C ILE A 377 -4.64 18.90 30.48
N LYS A 378 -5.86 19.42 30.44
CA LYS A 378 -6.67 19.55 29.21
C LYS A 378 -5.88 20.27 28.11
N ASN A 379 -5.87 19.71 26.90
CA ASN A 379 -5.11 20.17 25.73
C ASN A 379 -3.58 20.16 25.88
N GLN A 380 -3.02 19.63 26.97
CA GLN A 380 -1.57 19.51 27.18
C GLN A 380 -1.10 18.07 27.41
N GLY A 381 -2.01 17.16 27.78
CA GLY A 381 -1.69 15.78 28.08
C GLY A 381 -1.17 15.57 29.50
N THR A 382 -0.56 14.40 29.71
CA THR A 382 0.01 14.01 31.00
C THR A 382 1.29 14.78 31.31
N GLN A 383 1.32 15.38 32.50
CA GLN A 383 2.41 16.19 33.00
C GLN A 383 3.58 15.34 33.51
N PRO A 384 4.83 15.83 33.40
CA PRO A 384 6.02 15.09 33.78
C PRO A 384 6.10 14.77 35.28
N THR A 385 5.30 15.42 36.12
CA THR A 385 5.18 15.12 37.56
C THR A 385 4.64 13.71 37.85
N ILE A 386 4.03 13.05 36.86
CA ILE A 386 3.65 11.63 36.97
C ILE A 386 4.86 10.71 37.16
N VAL A 387 6.01 11.08 36.59
CA VAL A 387 7.20 10.23 36.52
C VAL A 387 7.82 10.04 37.91
N SER A 388 8.03 11.15 38.63
CA SER A 388 8.53 11.10 40.03
C SER A 388 7.51 10.43 40.95
N ALA A 389 6.22 10.75 40.80
CA ALA A 389 5.18 10.13 41.62
C ALA A 389 5.03 8.62 41.38
N PHE A 390 5.28 8.16 40.16
CA PHE A 390 5.32 6.74 39.82
C PHE A 390 6.52 6.06 40.48
N ALA A 391 7.70 6.68 40.42
CA ALA A 391 8.89 6.16 41.08
C ALA A 391 8.69 6.03 42.60
N ASP A 392 8.12 7.04 43.24
CA ASP A 392 7.79 7.03 44.67
C ASP A 392 6.77 5.92 45.01
N LYS A 393 5.71 5.76 44.21
CA LYS A 393 4.67 4.73 44.44
C LYS A 393 5.25 3.31 44.45
N TYR A 394 6.16 3.01 43.54
CA TYR A 394 6.70 1.66 43.35
C TYR A 394 8.09 1.45 43.96
N ASN A 395 8.57 2.42 44.75
CA ASN A 395 9.90 2.42 45.37
C ASN A 395 11.01 2.15 44.35
N LEU A 396 11.02 2.95 43.28
CA LEU A 396 12.01 2.91 42.20
C LEU A 396 12.91 4.13 42.29
N LYS A 397 14.14 4.00 41.79
CA LYS A 397 15.02 5.15 41.55
C LYS A 397 14.75 5.71 40.16
N VAL A 398 14.62 7.03 40.09
CA VAL A 398 14.48 7.75 38.83
C VAL A 398 15.44 8.92 38.78
N GLU A 399 16.22 9.00 37.72
CA GLU A 399 17.17 10.08 37.48
C GLU A 399 16.77 10.82 36.21
N ARG A 400 16.66 12.15 36.31
CA ARG A 400 16.40 12.98 35.13
C ARG A 400 17.70 13.15 34.36
N VAL A 401 17.68 12.90 33.06
CA VAL A 401 18.86 13.05 32.21
C VAL A 401 19.15 14.53 31.97
N GLU A 402 20.40 14.93 32.16
CA GLU A 402 20.89 16.28 31.91
C GLU A 402 20.89 16.60 30.41
N THR A 403 20.59 17.85 30.06
CA THR A 403 20.37 18.29 28.66
C THR A 403 21.65 18.46 27.84
N ASP A 404 22.76 18.81 28.48
CA ASP A 404 24.06 19.06 27.84
C ASP A 404 24.72 17.77 27.32
N LYS A 405 24.48 16.64 27.98
CA LYS A 405 24.95 15.29 27.59
C LYS A 405 23.82 14.30 27.39
N LEU A 406 22.68 14.78 26.89
CA LEU A 406 21.44 14.01 26.81
C LEU A 406 21.63 12.64 26.13
N ILE A 407 22.24 12.61 24.94
CA ILE A 407 22.42 11.38 24.17
C ILE A 407 23.42 10.44 24.82
N GLU A 408 24.59 10.95 25.21
CA GLU A 408 25.63 10.15 25.87
C GLU A 408 25.09 9.45 27.13
N ASN A 409 24.30 10.18 27.93
CA ASN A 409 23.69 9.65 29.14
C ASN A 409 22.59 8.62 28.85
N ILE A 410 21.80 8.82 27.79
CA ILE A 410 20.81 7.82 27.34
C ILE A 410 21.52 6.55 26.88
N GLU A 411 22.56 6.66 26.06
CA GLU A 411 23.34 5.51 25.61
C GLU A 411 23.96 4.74 26.77
N SER A 412 24.56 5.45 27.73
CA SER A 412 25.13 4.84 28.93
C SER A 412 24.06 4.09 29.73
N ALA A 413 22.87 4.68 29.90
CA ALA A 413 21.77 4.02 30.62
C ALA A 413 21.31 2.73 29.93
N ILE A 414 21.19 2.75 28.60
CA ILE A 414 20.81 1.56 27.81
C ILE A 414 21.88 0.46 27.92
N LYS A 415 23.17 0.82 27.85
CA LYS A 415 24.30 -0.12 28.05
C LYS A 415 24.27 -0.76 29.44
N ASP A 416 23.81 -0.02 30.44
CA ASP A 416 23.62 -0.50 31.82
C ASP A 416 22.31 -1.27 32.05
N ASN A 417 21.59 -1.64 30.99
CA ASN A 417 20.29 -2.32 31.02
C ASN A 417 19.17 -1.53 31.72
N LYS A 418 19.27 -0.20 31.77
CA LYS A 418 18.26 0.69 32.36
C LYS A 418 17.38 1.28 31.26
N PRO A 419 16.04 1.09 31.31
CA PRO A 419 15.15 1.67 30.31
C PRO A 419 15.03 3.17 30.53
N VAL A 420 14.84 3.91 29.43
CA VAL A 420 14.72 5.37 29.48
C VAL A 420 13.33 5.79 29.02
N LEU A 421 12.57 6.43 29.91
CA LEU A 421 11.33 7.11 29.54
C LEU A 421 11.69 8.45 28.90
N VAL A 422 11.12 8.74 27.74
CA VAL A 422 11.28 10.04 27.09
C VAL A 422 9.94 10.72 26.89
N ARG A 423 9.92 12.03 27.09
CA ARG A 423 8.84 12.93 26.68
C ARG A 423 9.30 13.71 25.47
N LEU A 424 8.60 13.52 24.36
CA LEU A 424 8.93 14.06 23.04
C LEU A 424 8.02 15.23 22.71
N LYS A 425 8.57 16.25 22.04
CA LYS A 425 7.82 17.38 21.48
C LYS A 425 6.97 16.91 20.30
N SER A 426 6.00 17.72 19.88
CA SER A 426 5.37 17.52 18.58
C SER A 426 6.43 17.66 17.48
N GLY A 427 6.35 16.79 16.47
CA GLY A 427 7.36 16.67 15.43
C GLY A 427 7.43 15.25 14.89
N VAL A 428 8.66 14.72 14.77
CA VAL A 428 8.94 13.42 14.13
C VAL A 428 8.18 12.26 14.79
N PHE A 429 7.96 12.35 16.10
CA PHE A 429 7.40 11.25 16.89
C PHE A 429 5.91 11.39 17.22
N GLY A 430 5.24 12.42 16.71
CA GLY A 430 3.82 12.64 16.96
C GLY A 430 3.38 14.08 16.68
N ASP A 431 2.08 14.26 16.44
CA ASP A 431 1.45 15.57 16.25
C ASP A 431 1.32 16.38 17.54
N ARG A 432 1.51 15.72 18.68
CA ARG A 432 1.43 16.29 20.02
C ARG A 432 2.61 15.82 20.87
N VAL A 433 2.76 16.43 22.05
CA VAL A 433 3.71 15.97 23.06
C VAL A 433 3.35 14.54 23.47
N THR A 434 4.33 13.65 23.49
CA THR A 434 4.07 12.23 23.77
C THR A 434 5.17 11.54 24.58
N TYR A 435 4.81 10.49 25.33
CA TYR A 435 5.74 9.64 26.07
C TYR A 435 6.03 8.35 25.32
N LYS A 436 7.31 7.95 25.32
CA LYS A 436 7.79 6.70 24.72
C LYS A 436 8.93 6.12 25.55
N VAL A 437 9.32 4.87 25.28
CA VAL A 437 10.42 4.21 25.99
C VAL A 437 11.57 3.92 25.02
N ILE A 438 12.74 4.52 25.25
CA ILE A 438 13.95 4.10 24.55
C ILE A 438 14.39 2.77 25.17
N ARG A 439 14.51 1.74 24.32
CA ARG A 439 14.87 0.38 24.73
C ARG A 439 16.21 -0.07 24.19
N GLY A 440 16.79 0.59 23.18
CA GLY A 440 17.99 0.09 22.54
C GLY A 440 18.81 1.17 21.84
N PHE A 441 20.10 0.93 21.74
CA PHE A 441 21.03 1.67 20.89
C PHE A 441 21.97 0.66 20.21
N GLU A 442 21.77 0.44 18.92
CA GLU A 442 22.54 -0.52 18.11
C GLU A 442 22.66 0.00 16.67
N ASP A 443 23.80 -0.27 16.02
CA ASP A 443 24.11 0.20 14.66
C ASP A 443 23.92 1.72 14.49
N ASP A 444 24.41 2.50 15.46
CA ASP A 444 24.28 3.96 15.54
C ASP A 444 22.82 4.48 15.48
N LYS A 445 21.87 3.63 15.91
CA LYS A 445 20.45 3.94 15.92
C LYS A 445 19.80 3.62 17.25
N PHE A 446 18.89 4.50 17.66
CA PHE A 446 18.02 4.32 18.82
C PHE A 446 16.75 3.58 18.45
N TYR A 447 16.33 2.64 19.29
CA TYR A 447 15.08 1.89 19.15
C TYR A 447 14.13 2.25 20.29
N ILE A 448 12.90 2.57 19.93
CA ILE A 448 11.92 3.20 20.83
C ILE A 448 10.64 2.38 20.80
N ASN A 449 10.07 2.01 21.94
CA ASN A 449 8.71 1.50 22.03
C ASN A 449 7.73 2.67 22.04
N ASP A 450 6.89 2.77 21.00
CA ASP A 450 5.89 3.82 20.83
C ASP A 450 4.49 3.31 21.18
N PRO A 451 3.88 3.72 22.30
CA PRO A 451 2.55 3.23 22.70
C PRO A 451 1.44 3.57 21.70
N ASN A 452 1.66 4.52 20.79
CA ASN A 452 0.74 4.94 19.73
C ASN A 452 1.03 4.30 18.37
N ASP A 453 1.94 3.33 18.32
CA ASP A 453 2.35 2.66 17.09
C ASP A 453 1.23 1.80 16.51
N ASP A 454 1.30 1.57 15.21
CA ASP A 454 0.36 0.75 14.45
C ASP A 454 1.06 0.14 13.23
N ASP A 455 0.31 -0.62 12.45
CA ASP A 455 0.81 -1.33 11.28
C ASP A 455 1.18 -0.43 10.10
N VAL A 456 0.87 0.86 10.18
CA VAL A 456 1.23 1.86 9.18
C VAL A 456 2.47 2.63 9.63
N LYS A 457 2.52 3.09 10.89
CA LYS A 457 3.64 3.89 11.43
C LYS A 457 4.91 3.07 11.61
N LEU A 458 4.78 1.89 12.22
CA LEU A 458 5.87 1.00 12.59
C LEU A 458 7.06 1.71 13.25
N THR A 459 6.78 2.76 14.03
CA THR A 459 7.78 3.57 14.72
C THR A 459 8.68 2.69 15.57
N SER A 460 8.10 1.69 16.23
CA SER A 460 8.82 0.83 17.19
C SER A 460 9.76 -0.17 16.55
N TYR A 461 9.66 -0.36 15.24
CA TYR A 461 10.50 -1.27 14.46
C TYR A 461 11.58 -0.51 13.66
N ASN A 462 11.49 0.81 13.59
CA ASN A 462 12.49 1.65 12.93
C ASN A 462 13.58 2.08 13.92
N GLY A 463 14.81 2.24 13.41
CA GLY A 463 15.91 2.84 14.16
C GLY A 463 16.04 4.33 13.84
N PHE A 464 16.23 5.15 14.88
CA PHE A 464 16.30 6.62 14.81
C PHE A 464 17.72 7.12 15.02
N THR A 465 18.08 8.19 14.31
CA THR A 465 19.39 8.81 14.44
C THR A 465 19.50 9.63 15.72
N GLU A 466 20.73 9.94 16.12
CA GLU A 466 21.00 10.87 17.22
C GLU A 466 20.30 12.23 17.05
N ASN A 467 20.31 12.77 15.82
CA ASN A 467 19.66 14.05 15.51
C ASN A 467 18.15 14.00 15.65
N ASP A 468 17.53 12.86 15.33
CA ASP A 468 16.09 12.67 15.55
C ASP A 468 15.76 12.82 17.05
N LEU A 469 16.57 12.21 17.92
CA LEU A 469 16.37 12.30 19.36
C LEU A 469 16.69 13.69 19.91
N LYS A 470 17.87 14.26 19.59
CA LYS A 470 18.31 15.58 20.10
C LYS A 470 17.29 16.68 19.84
N ASN A 471 16.71 16.69 18.64
CA ASN A 471 15.79 17.76 18.25
C ASN A 471 14.38 17.59 18.85
N ASN A 472 13.97 16.36 19.16
CA ASN A 472 12.59 16.07 19.54
C ASN A 472 12.41 15.75 21.04
N ILE A 473 13.44 15.32 21.77
CA ILE A 473 13.31 15.07 23.21
C ILE A 473 13.13 16.39 23.96
N ALA A 474 12.07 16.47 24.78
CA ALA A 474 11.88 17.54 25.75
C ALA A 474 12.50 17.17 27.10
N GLN A 475 12.28 15.94 27.56
CA GLN A 475 12.74 15.44 28.85
C GLN A 475 12.98 13.93 28.77
N ALA A 476 13.93 13.41 29.54
CA ALA A 476 14.23 11.99 29.63
C ALA A 476 14.51 11.58 31.09
N TRP A 477 14.15 10.34 31.44
CA TRP A 477 14.32 9.78 32.77
C TRP A 477 14.81 8.34 32.69
N VAL A 478 15.85 8.03 33.45
CA VAL A 478 16.41 6.69 33.60
C VAL A 478 15.80 6.05 34.82
N PHE A 479 15.27 4.84 34.68
CA PHE A 479 14.72 4.07 35.78
C PHE A 479 15.65 2.93 36.21
N SER A 480 15.74 2.70 37.52
CA SER A 480 16.38 1.52 38.09
C SER A 480 15.67 1.03 39.35
N LYS A 481 16.03 -0.18 39.78
CA LYS A 481 15.59 -0.73 41.08
C LYS A 481 16.16 0.06 42.25
#